data_AF-A0A923IV25-F1
#
_entry.id   AF-A0A923IV25-F1
#
_cell.length_a   1.000
_cell.length_b   1.000
_cell.length_c   1.000
_cell.angle_alpha   90.00
_cell.angle_beta   90.00
_cell.angle_gamma   90.00
#
_symmetry.space_group_name_H-M   'P 1'
#
loop_
_entity.id
_entity.type
_entity.pdbx_description
1 polymer ?
#
loop_
_entity_poly.entity_id
_entity_poly.type
_entity_poly.pdbx_seq_one_letter_code
_entity_poly.pdbx_strand_id
1 'polypeptide(L)'
;MNIFKNLFRSSTNSNPKYLTGPRPRHELNVQGDFYVEKDSCTLCGAPEVEAMGLMAHSAGGCYFIRQPETEEEIEQAINAIAVSCVSAVRYGGTDQKIIKRLYALKLESECDYIMPI
;
A
#
# COMPACT_ATOMS: atom_id res chain seq x y z
N MET A 1 16.59 38.23 36.98
CA MET A 1 15.97 38.29 35.64
C MET A 1 15.92 36.90 35.04
N ASN A 2 14.70 36.52 34.63
CA ASN A 2 14.30 35.68 33.50
C ASN A 2 15.35 35.30 32.45
N ILE A 3 15.25 34.23 31.64
CA ILE A 3 14.39 33.03 31.46
C ILE A 3 15.18 32.32 30.35
N PHE A 4 15.63 31.08 30.54
CA PHE A 4 15.87 30.15 29.41
C PHE A 4 15.48 28.73 29.82
N LYS A 5 14.20 28.57 30.15
CA LYS A 5 13.49 27.31 29.91
C LYS A 5 13.04 27.32 28.45
N ASN A 6 12.97 26.13 27.85
CA ASN A 6 12.39 25.81 26.55
C ASN A 6 13.32 26.05 25.35
N LEU A 7 13.45 25.14 24.37
CA LEU A 7 12.62 24.00 24.04
C LEU A 7 13.45 23.11 23.08
N PHE A 8 13.98 21.97 23.55
CA PHE A 8 14.30 20.88 22.63
C PHE A 8 12.96 20.33 22.13
N ARG A 9 12.36 21.05 21.19
CA ARG A 9 11.15 20.63 20.50
C ARG A 9 11.61 19.62 19.44
N SER A 10 11.83 18.38 19.87
CA SER A 10 11.88 17.26 18.94
C SER A 10 10.54 17.25 18.22
N SER A 11 10.51 17.82 17.01
CA SER A 11 9.34 17.74 16.16
C SER A 11 9.32 16.30 15.65
N THR A 12 8.67 15.42 16.41
CA THR A 12 8.17 14.15 15.90
C THR A 12 7.04 14.49 14.94
N ASN A 13 7.38 15.03 13.77
CA ASN A 13 6.43 15.16 12.69
C ASN A 13 6.31 13.75 12.10
N SER A 14 5.51 12.92 12.77
CA SER A 14 5.22 11.53 12.44
C SER A 14 4.34 11.40 11.20
N ASN A 15 4.40 12.37 10.30
CA ASN A 15 3.66 12.32 9.06
C ASN A 15 4.45 11.43 8.10
N PRO A 16 3.93 10.25 7.73
CA PRO A 16 4.66 9.32 6.90
C PRO A 16 4.96 10.01 5.57
N LYS A 17 6.24 10.03 5.18
CA LYS A 17 6.66 10.70 3.95
C LYS A 17 6.33 9.82 2.76
N TYR A 18 5.66 10.42 1.78
CA TYR A 18 5.38 9.82 0.48
C TYR A 18 6.71 9.59 -0.27
N LEU A 19 6.97 8.37 -0.77
CA LEU A 19 8.20 8.03 -1.49
C LEU A 19 8.31 8.77 -2.83
N THR A 20 7.21 8.77 -3.58
CA THR A 20 7.02 9.43 -4.88
C THR A 20 5.54 9.80 -4.89
N GLY A 21 5.16 11.08 -5.08
CA GLY A 21 3.77 11.59 -4.91
C GLY A 21 2.62 10.72 -5.47
N PRO A 22 1.35 11.03 -5.17
CA PRO A 22 0.24 10.12 -5.37
C PRO A 22 0.20 9.50 -6.77
N ARG A 23 0.18 8.16 -6.83
CA ARG A 23 0.13 7.41 -8.09
C ARG A 23 -1.31 7.34 -8.63
N PRO A 24 -1.49 7.38 -9.96
CA PRO A 24 -2.82 7.21 -10.55
C PRO A 24 -3.34 5.79 -10.28
N ARG A 25 -4.60 5.67 -9.89
CA ARG A 25 -5.23 4.40 -9.54
C ARG A 25 -6.07 3.88 -10.69
N HIS A 26 -6.09 2.57 -10.89
CA HIS A 26 -7.00 1.94 -11.86
C HIS A 26 -8.44 2.35 -11.54
N GLU A 27 -9.19 2.73 -12.58
CA GLU A 27 -10.53 3.33 -12.47
C GLU A 27 -11.59 2.43 -11.84
N LEU A 28 -11.37 1.10 -11.84
CA LEU A 28 -12.27 0.12 -11.28
C LEU A 28 -11.92 -0.24 -9.84
N ASN A 29 -10.79 0.25 -9.30
CA ASN A 29 -10.50 0.05 -7.88
C ASN A 29 -11.62 0.69 -7.05
N VAL A 30 -12.09 -0.05 -6.06
CA VAL A 30 -12.77 0.53 -4.92
C VAL A 30 -11.85 1.56 -4.23
N GLN A 31 -12.45 2.56 -3.59
CA GLN A 31 -11.70 3.48 -2.73
C GLN A 31 -11.09 2.74 -1.54
N GLY A 32 -9.82 3.03 -1.23
CA GLY A 32 -9.17 2.52 -0.02
C GLY A 32 -7.64 2.49 -0.10
N ASP A 33 -7.01 1.82 0.84
CA ASP A 33 -5.56 1.80 0.99
C ASP A 33 -4.88 0.84 0.02
N PHE A 34 -5.48 -0.32 -0.23
CA PHE A 34 -5.00 -1.28 -1.23
C PHE A 34 -5.54 -0.92 -2.61
N TYR A 35 -4.66 -0.88 -3.61
CA TYR A 35 -5.04 -0.50 -4.96
C TYR A 35 -4.13 -1.11 -6.02
N VAL A 36 -4.61 -1.10 -7.26
CA VAL A 36 -3.79 -1.33 -8.45
C VAL A 36 -3.50 -0.01 -9.15
N GLU A 37 -2.23 0.27 -9.45
CA GLU A 37 -1.81 1.43 -10.23
C GLU A 37 -2.39 1.40 -11.64
N LYS A 38 -2.83 2.56 -12.14
CA LYS A 38 -3.44 2.70 -13.46
C LYS A 38 -2.45 2.31 -14.56
N ASP A 39 -2.93 1.57 -15.56
CA ASP A 39 -2.19 1.19 -16.78
C ASP A 39 -0.86 0.45 -16.53
N SER A 40 -0.68 -0.13 -15.33
CA SER A 40 0.55 -0.81 -14.91
C SER A 40 0.42 -2.33 -14.86
N CYS A 41 -0.77 -2.85 -14.48
CA CYS A 41 -0.98 -4.29 -14.32
C CYS A 41 -1.03 -5.03 -15.68
N THR A 42 -0.54 -6.27 -15.70
CA THR A 42 -0.63 -7.15 -16.87
C THR A 42 -1.77 -8.15 -16.74
N LEU A 43 -2.14 -8.83 -17.84
CA LEU A 43 -3.27 -9.76 -17.90
C LEU A 43 -2.98 -11.17 -17.32
N CYS A 44 -2.05 -11.29 -16.37
CA CYS A 44 -1.63 -12.60 -15.86
C CYS A 44 -2.64 -13.22 -14.87
N GLY A 45 -3.48 -12.40 -14.23
CA GLY A 45 -4.47 -12.84 -13.24
C GLY A 45 -3.90 -13.30 -11.88
N ALA A 46 -2.57 -13.33 -11.70
CA ALA A 46 -1.96 -13.85 -10.46
C ALA A 46 -2.44 -13.12 -9.18
N PRO A 47 -2.55 -11.77 -9.14
CA PRO A 47 -3.07 -11.09 -7.96
C PRO A 47 -4.52 -11.46 -7.59
N GLU A 48 -5.38 -11.70 -8.58
CA GLU A 48 -6.76 -12.13 -8.34
C GLU A 48 -6.82 -13.51 -7.67
N VAL A 49 -5.95 -14.43 -8.10
CA VAL A 49 -5.89 -15.79 -7.54
C VAL A 49 -5.48 -15.77 -6.07
N GLU A 50 -4.52 -14.93 -5.68
CA GLU A 50 -4.08 -14.79 -4.29
C GLU A 50 -5.10 -14.09 -3.39
N ALA A 51 -5.84 -13.12 -3.94
CA ALA A 51 -6.79 -12.30 -3.20
C ALA A 51 -8.23 -12.45 -3.73
N MET A 52 -8.67 -13.71 -3.87
CA MET A 52 -10.00 -14.04 -4.38
C MET A 52 -11.10 -13.39 -3.55
N GLY A 53 -12.00 -12.67 -4.21
CA GLY A 53 -13.10 -11.94 -3.56
C GLY A 53 -12.72 -10.55 -3.03
N LEU A 54 -11.43 -10.19 -3.01
CA LEU A 54 -10.95 -8.80 -2.82
C LEU A 54 -10.64 -8.14 -4.16
N MET A 55 -10.11 -8.92 -5.10
CA MET A 55 -9.72 -8.48 -6.43
C MET A 55 -10.54 -9.16 -7.52
N ALA A 56 -10.59 -8.52 -8.68
CA ALA A 56 -11.11 -9.08 -9.92
C ALA A 56 -10.18 -8.71 -11.08
N HIS A 57 -10.36 -9.36 -12.22
CA HIS A 57 -9.57 -9.14 -13.43
C HIS A 57 -10.43 -8.63 -14.60
N SER A 58 -9.94 -7.61 -15.31
CA SER A 58 -10.57 -7.04 -16.50
C SER A 58 -9.61 -7.00 -17.68
N ALA A 59 -10.05 -6.44 -18.81
CA ALA A 59 -9.17 -6.17 -19.95
C ALA A 59 -8.04 -5.15 -19.65
N GLY A 60 -8.14 -4.39 -18.55
CA GLY A 60 -7.11 -3.46 -18.07
C GLY A 60 -6.18 -4.05 -17.00
N GLY A 61 -6.28 -5.35 -16.72
CA GLY A 61 -5.58 -6.02 -15.62
C GLY A 61 -6.43 -6.15 -14.36
N CYS A 62 -5.77 -6.51 -13.26
CA CYS A 62 -6.42 -6.68 -11.95
C CYS A 62 -6.81 -5.35 -11.31
N TYR A 63 -7.80 -5.37 -10.42
CA TYR A 63 -8.23 -4.24 -9.61
C TYR A 63 -8.91 -4.74 -8.31
N PHE A 64 -8.95 -3.90 -7.28
CA PHE A 64 -9.68 -4.22 -6.05
C PHE A 64 -11.18 -3.93 -6.19
N ILE A 65 -12.03 -4.91 -5.93
CA ILE A 65 -13.50 -4.76 -5.89
C ILE A 65 -14.02 -4.38 -4.49
N ARG A 66 -13.24 -4.67 -3.45
CA ARG A 66 -13.47 -4.23 -2.06
C ARG A 66 -12.14 -4.20 -1.30
N GLN A 67 -12.11 -3.52 -0.15
CA GLN A 67 -10.94 -3.51 0.73
C GLN A 67 -10.96 -4.73 1.67
N PRO A 68 -9.80 -5.20 2.14
CA PRO A 68 -9.74 -6.23 3.18
C PRO A 68 -10.25 -5.68 4.51
N GLU A 69 -11.01 -6.49 5.24
CA GLU A 69 -11.63 -6.14 6.53
C GLU A 69 -11.13 -7.03 7.70
N THR A 70 -10.58 -8.21 7.40
CA THR A 70 -10.00 -9.12 8.39
C THR A 70 -8.49 -9.26 8.22
N GLU A 71 -7.80 -9.76 9.24
CA GLU A 71 -6.35 -9.98 9.19
C GLU A 71 -5.98 -11.02 8.10
N GLU A 72 -6.84 -12.03 7.87
CA GLU A 72 -6.66 -13.00 6.79
C GLU A 72 -6.77 -12.34 5.41
N GLU A 73 -7.73 -11.43 5.22
CA GLU A 73 -7.91 -10.69 3.98
C GLU A 73 -6.76 -9.70 3.74
N ILE A 74 -6.21 -9.11 4.81
CA ILE A 74 -5.01 -8.27 4.72
C ILE A 74 -3.83 -9.09 4.22
N GLU A 75 -3.59 -10.29 4.77
CA GLU A 75 -2.51 -11.15 4.28
C GLU A 75 -2.75 -11.61 2.82
N GLN A 76 -3.99 -11.88 2.41
CA GLN A 76 -4.32 -12.13 1.00
C GLN A 76 -3.96 -10.95 0.10
N ALA A 77 -4.31 -9.73 0.49
CA ALA A 77 -3.96 -8.52 -0.26
C ALA A 77 -2.43 -8.29 -0.32
N ILE A 78 -1.71 -8.60 0.76
CA ILE A 78 -0.23 -8.56 0.78
C ILE A 78 0.37 -9.62 -0.14
N ASN A 79 -0.19 -10.83 -0.17
CA ASN A 79 0.24 -11.87 -1.11
C ASN A 79 0.00 -11.45 -2.56
N ALA A 80 -1.12 -10.78 -2.85
CA ALA A 80 -1.39 -10.20 -4.18
C ALA A 80 -0.34 -9.14 -4.59
N ILE A 81 0.16 -8.34 -3.64
CA ILE A 81 1.32 -7.45 -3.86
C ILE A 81 2.56 -8.27 -4.21
N ALA A 82 2.86 -9.31 -3.42
CA ALA A 82 4.06 -10.14 -3.59
C ALA A 82 4.12 -10.87 -4.95
N VAL A 83 2.97 -11.27 -5.50
CA VAL A 83 2.90 -11.95 -6.82
C VAL A 83 2.71 -10.99 -8.01
N SER A 84 2.64 -9.67 -7.77
CA SER A 84 2.50 -8.68 -8.83
C SER A 84 3.78 -8.59 -9.66
N CYS A 85 3.82 -9.27 -10.81
CA CYS A 85 5.00 -9.40 -11.67
C CYS A 85 5.61 -8.08 -12.19
N VAL A 86 4.86 -6.97 -12.08
CA VAL A 86 5.23 -5.64 -12.56
C VAL A 86 5.05 -4.57 -11.46
N SER A 87 4.97 -4.98 -10.19
CA SER A 87 4.79 -4.08 -9.02
C SER A 87 3.59 -3.12 -9.15
N ALA A 88 2.51 -3.58 -9.78
CA ALA A 88 1.31 -2.77 -10.03
C ALA A 88 0.33 -2.76 -8.86
N VAL A 89 0.33 -3.79 -8.01
CA VAL A 89 -0.51 -3.86 -6.81
C VAL A 89 0.24 -3.19 -5.67
N ARG A 90 -0.39 -2.24 -4.98
CA ARG A 90 0.28 -1.31 -4.05
C ARG A 90 -0.51 -1.11 -2.77
N TYR A 91 0.20 -0.68 -1.74
CA TYR A 91 -0.37 -0.23 -0.48
C TYR A 91 -0.12 1.27 -0.27
N GLY A 92 -1.19 2.05 -0.36
CA GLY A 92 -1.21 3.50 -0.18
C GLY A 92 -1.76 3.95 1.17
N GLY A 93 -1.81 3.06 2.16
CA GLY A 93 -2.23 3.37 3.53
C GLY A 93 -1.06 3.58 4.50
N THR A 94 -1.37 3.92 5.75
CA THR A 94 -0.37 4.28 6.77
C THR A 94 -0.31 3.32 7.96
N ASP A 95 -0.99 2.17 7.88
CA ASP A 95 -0.97 1.17 8.95
C ASP A 95 0.44 0.59 9.09
N GLN A 96 1.04 0.81 10.27
CA GLN A 96 2.40 0.40 10.58
C GLN A 96 2.58 -1.12 10.59
N LYS A 97 1.53 -1.90 10.88
CA LYS A 97 1.61 -3.37 10.82
C LYS A 97 1.78 -3.83 9.37
N ILE A 98 0.99 -3.28 8.45
CA ILE A 98 1.04 -3.61 7.02
C ILE A 98 2.37 -3.15 6.42
N ILE A 99 2.81 -1.92 6.73
CA ILE A 99 4.11 -1.42 6.26
C ILE A 99 5.26 -2.31 6.75
N LYS A 100 5.28 -2.68 8.04
CA LYS A 100 6.28 -3.61 8.58
C LYS A 100 6.25 -4.96 7.90
N ARG A 101 5.05 -5.47 7.60
CA ARG A 101 4.88 -6.75 6.89
C ARG A 101 5.46 -6.69 5.47
N LEU A 102 5.20 -5.62 4.72
CA LEU A 102 5.78 -5.40 3.38
C LEU A 102 7.32 -5.31 3.43
N TYR A 103 7.88 -4.58 4.40
CA TYR A 103 9.33 -4.49 4.57
C TYR A 103 9.96 -5.84 4.91
N ALA A 104 9.31 -6.65 5.76
CA ALA A 104 9.79 -7.99 6.09
C ALA A 104 9.83 -8.92 4.86
N LEU A 105 8.98 -8.66 3.87
CA LEU A 105 8.93 -9.37 2.58
C LEU A 105 9.80 -8.73 1.49
N LYS A 106 10.53 -7.64 1.80
CA LYS A 106 11.30 -6.84 0.84
C LYS A 106 10.44 -6.21 -0.28
N LEU A 107 9.24 -5.77 0.09
CA LEU A 107 8.24 -5.12 -0.78
C LEU A 107 8.05 -3.64 -0.40
N GLU A 108 9.11 -2.99 0.11
CA GLU A 108 9.04 -1.60 0.54
C GLU A 108 8.75 -0.61 -0.62
N SER A 109 9.09 -0.96 -1.87
CA SER A 109 8.84 -0.14 -3.06
C SER A 109 7.37 -0.12 -3.50
N GLU A 110 6.58 -1.05 -2.99
CA GLU A 110 5.17 -1.30 -3.27
C GLU A 110 4.28 -0.56 -2.26
N CYS A 111 4.89 0.00 -1.21
CA CYS A 111 4.26 0.94 -0.31
C CYS A 111 4.50 2.38 -0.76
N ASP A 112 3.49 3.24 -0.67
CA ASP A 112 3.66 4.66 -1.00
C ASP A 112 4.32 5.46 0.14
N TYR A 113 4.37 4.89 1.35
CA TYR A 113 4.90 5.52 2.55
C TYR A 113 6.16 4.82 3.09
N ILE A 114 7.12 5.62 3.55
CA ILE A 114 8.28 5.09 4.28
C ILE A 114 7.93 4.76 5.73
N MET A 115 8.54 3.70 6.25
CA MET A 115 8.57 3.47 7.70
C MET A 115 9.44 4.56 8.34
N PRO A 116 8.94 5.30 9.35
CA PRO A 116 9.79 6.20 10.11
C PRO A 116 10.80 5.36 10.91
N ILE A 117 12.08 5.58 10.62
CA ILE A 117 13.24 4.99 11.33
C ILE A 117 13.31 5.58 12.74
#